data_AF-A0A0D3BWE8-F1
#
_entry.id   AF-A0A0D3BWE8-F1
#
_cell.length_a   1.000
_cell.length_b   1.000
_cell.length_c   1.000
_cell.angle_alpha   90.00
_cell.angle_beta   90.00
_cell.angle_gamma   90.00
#
_symmetry.space_group_name_H-M   'P 1'
#
loop_
_entity.id
_entity.type
_entity.pdbx_description
1 polymer ?
#
loop_
_entity_poly.entity_id
_entity_poly.type
_entity_poly.pdbx_seq_one_letter_code
_entity_poly.pdbx_strand_id
1 'polypeptide(L)'
;MAAITAVSDLKPFKSMWKIQVKIIRLWKQYSAAGGLTIEMVLIDSNGVKINASVKKDLVNQFDSFLSQGSSKIIINFSLNPSCGSYRTTIHPYRIGFLSTTRVRNCDDLPDALTGFEPVNYRDIIDGTLNMDYLVDVIGQIVEVTPIEVVSANGKETHKLTVELRNEKDERLPMVLWGNFATDVSDAIQGRGENAIICVLRFGKIKVWGFKTSFFYNLRLWSPNSYASKLKLMLECLLI
;
A
#
# COMPACT_ATOMS: atom_id res chain seq x y z
N MET A 1 -20.88 11.80 -24.61
CA MET A 1 -20.24 11.12 -23.45
C MET A 1 -18.84 11.70 -23.32
N ALA A 2 -18.36 12.07 -22.12
CA ALA A 2 -16.97 12.50 -21.96
C ALA A 2 -16.01 11.37 -22.37
N ALA A 3 -14.92 11.71 -23.06
CA ALA A 3 -13.87 10.77 -23.43
C ALA A 3 -13.13 10.28 -22.18
N ILE A 4 -12.59 9.05 -22.23
CA ILE A 4 -11.70 8.56 -21.18
C ILE A 4 -10.40 9.36 -21.26
N THR A 5 -9.96 9.88 -20.13
CA THR A 5 -8.71 10.64 -19.98
C THR A 5 -7.67 9.78 -19.26
N ALA A 6 -6.41 9.86 -19.67
CA ALA A 6 -5.30 9.27 -18.93
C ALA A 6 -5.12 9.97 -17.58
N VAL A 7 -4.61 9.24 -16.58
CA VAL A 7 -4.39 9.80 -15.24
C VAL A 7 -3.33 10.90 -15.26
N SER A 8 -2.31 10.78 -16.11
CA SER A 8 -1.26 11.79 -16.30
C SER A 8 -1.78 13.17 -16.74
N ASP A 9 -2.92 13.20 -17.43
CA ASP A 9 -3.46 14.44 -18.04
C ASP A 9 -4.42 15.18 -17.09
N LEU A 10 -4.66 14.62 -15.91
CA LEU A 10 -5.54 15.18 -14.90
C LEU A 10 -4.95 16.50 -14.36
N LYS A 11 -5.76 17.55 -14.48
CA LYS A 11 -5.41 18.90 -14.01
C LYS A 11 -6.49 19.43 -13.04
N PRO A 12 -6.10 20.19 -12.01
CA PRO A 12 -7.05 20.86 -11.12
C PRO A 12 -8.00 21.80 -11.88
N PHE A 13 -9.11 22.16 -11.24
CA PHE A 13 -10.11 23.14 -11.72
C PHE A 13 -10.88 22.76 -12.99
N LYS A 14 -10.51 21.68 -13.70
CA LYS A 14 -11.39 21.05 -14.69
C LYS A 14 -12.32 20.06 -13.98
N SER A 15 -13.61 20.17 -14.26
CA SER A 15 -14.64 19.25 -13.75
C SER A 15 -14.96 18.15 -14.75
N MET A 16 -15.78 17.18 -14.33
CA MET A 16 -16.34 16.14 -15.22
C MET A 16 -15.30 15.23 -15.91
N TRP A 17 -14.12 15.05 -15.28
CA TRP A 17 -13.17 14.02 -15.69
C TRP A 17 -13.83 12.64 -15.73
N LYS A 18 -13.39 11.81 -16.67
CA LYS A 18 -13.73 10.40 -16.78
C LYS A 18 -12.45 9.61 -16.95
N ILE A 19 -12.16 8.71 -16.02
CA ILE A 19 -10.99 7.83 -16.06
C ILE A 19 -11.43 6.37 -15.98
N GLN A 20 -10.63 5.48 -16.56
CA GLN A 20 -10.74 4.02 -16.37
C GLN A 20 -9.50 3.56 -15.61
N VAL A 21 -9.71 2.89 -14.49
CA VAL A 21 -8.64 2.55 -13.54
C VAL A 21 -8.92 1.23 -12.84
N LYS A 22 -7.86 0.57 -12.38
CA LYS A 22 -7.91 -0.61 -11.50
C LYS A 22 -7.58 -0.20 -10.07
N ILE A 23 -8.33 -0.73 -9.12
CA ILE A 23 -8.11 -0.47 -7.68
C ILE A 23 -7.04 -1.44 -7.18
N ILE A 24 -5.76 -1.06 -7.22
CA ILE A 24 -4.67 -1.97 -6.81
C ILE A 24 -4.52 -2.10 -5.28
N ARG A 25 -5.00 -1.12 -4.53
CA ARG A 25 -5.03 -1.15 -3.06
C ARG A 25 -6.25 -0.40 -2.56
N LEU A 26 -6.95 -0.96 -1.58
CA LEU A 26 -8.07 -0.31 -0.90
C LEU A 26 -7.98 -0.57 0.61
N TRP A 27 -8.20 0.46 1.41
CA TRP A 27 -8.29 0.32 2.85
C TRP A 27 -9.25 1.33 3.46
N LYS A 28 -9.73 0.98 4.65
CA LYS A 28 -10.52 1.87 5.48
C LYS A 28 -9.63 2.35 6.62
N GLN A 29 -9.69 3.64 6.92
CA GLN A 29 -8.99 4.22 8.06
C GLN A 29 -9.93 5.10 8.87
N TYR A 30 -9.75 5.12 10.18
CA TYR A 30 -10.47 6.03 11.06
C TYR A 30 -9.51 7.08 11.59
N SER A 31 -9.92 8.34 11.52
CA SER A 31 -9.24 9.46 12.19
C SER A 31 -10.22 10.21 13.07
N ALA A 32 -9.73 10.75 14.20
CA ALA A 32 -10.58 11.50 15.12
C ALA A 32 -11.20 12.74 14.45
N ALA A 33 -10.45 13.42 13.57
CA ALA A 33 -10.90 14.62 12.87
C ALA A 33 -11.73 14.31 11.60
N GLY A 34 -11.40 13.24 10.87
CA GLY A 34 -11.99 12.93 9.56
C GLY A 34 -12.99 11.79 9.56
N GLY A 35 -13.19 11.10 10.69
CA GLY A 35 -13.99 9.90 10.79
C GLY A 35 -13.43 8.73 9.97
N LEU A 36 -14.32 7.80 9.60
CA LEU A 36 -14.01 6.67 8.72
C LEU A 36 -13.86 7.19 7.28
N THR A 37 -12.74 6.93 6.64
CA THR A 37 -12.54 7.19 5.20
C THR A 37 -12.17 5.90 4.48
N ILE A 38 -12.51 5.82 3.19
CA ILE A 38 -11.96 4.81 2.29
C ILE A 38 -10.83 5.48 1.51
N GLU A 39 -9.65 4.89 1.58
CA GLU A 39 -8.50 5.31 0.78
C GLU A 39 -8.18 4.21 -0.22
N MET A 40 -7.70 4.60 -1.38
CA MET A 40 -7.33 3.65 -2.42
C MET A 40 -6.19 4.17 -3.30
N VAL A 41 -5.46 3.22 -3.89
CA VAL A 41 -4.51 3.49 -4.97
C VAL A 41 -5.12 2.94 -6.26
N LEU A 42 -5.21 3.83 -7.25
CA LEU A 42 -5.74 3.56 -8.57
C LEU A 42 -4.57 3.52 -9.56
N ILE A 43 -4.67 2.68 -10.58
CA ILE A 43 -3.73 2.64 -11.71
C ILE A 43 -4.52 2.65 -13.02
N ASP A 44 -4.10 3.43 -14.01
CA ASP A 44 -4.68 3.39 -15.35
C ASP A 44 -3.99 2.37 -16.27
N SER A 45 -4.44 2.26 -17.51
CA SER A 45 -3.86 1.38 -18.53
C SER A 45 -2.42 1.71 -18.89
N ASN A 46 -1.96 2.94 -18.62
CA ASN A 46 -0.60 3.39 -18.89
C ASN A 46 0.33 3.14 -17.70
N GLY A 47 -0.17 2.52 -16.62
CA GLY A 47 0.60 2.26 -15.41
C GLY A 47 0.71 3.45 -14.46
N VAL A 48 0.03 4.57 -14.74
CA VAL A 48 0.12 5.77 -13.90
C VAL A 48 -0.76 5.61 -12.67
N LYS A 49 -0.12 5.68 -11.49
CA LYS A 49 -0.81 5.56 -10.21
C LYS A 49 -1.31 6.90 -9.69
N ILE A 50 -2.51 6.91 -9.11
CA ILE A 50 -3.08 8.06 -8.38
C ILE A 50 -3.80 7.61 -7.11
N ASN A 51 -3.63 8.38 -6.04
CA ASN A 51 -4.37 8.14 -4.79
C ASN A 51 -5.80 8.70 -4.90
N ALA A 52 -6.78 8.01 -4.31
CA ALA A 52 -8.14 8.50 -4.18
C ALA A 52 -8.70 8.28 -2.77
N SER A 53 -9.54 9.21 -2.33
CA SER A 53 -10.17 9.18 -1.00
C SER A 53 -11.68 9.42 -1.07
N VAL A 54 -12.41 8.67 -0.25
CA VAL A 54 -13.84 8.84 0.04
C VAL A 54 -13.97 9.26 1.50
N LYS A 55 -14.45 10.48 1.72
CA LYS A 55 -14.67 11.03 3.06
C LYS A 55 -15.85 10.35 3.75
N LYS A 56 -15.88 10.43 5.09
CA LYS A 56 -16.90 9.85 5.98
C LYS A 56 -18.33 9.94 5.45
N ASP A 57 -18.75 11.11 5.02
CA ASP A 57 -20.13 11.38 4.61
C ASP A 57 -20.54 10.60 3.35
N LEU A 58 -19.57 10.12 2.57
CA LEU A 58 -19.77 9.41 1.32
C LEU A 58 -19.40 7.93 1.42
N VAL A 59 -18.85 7.45 2.55
CA VAL A 59 -18.43 6.04 2.70
C VAL A 59 -19.59 5.10 2.44
N ASN A 60 -20.73 5.32 3.09
CA ASN A 60 -21.92 4.47 2.93
C ASN A 60 -22.45 4.46 1.47
N GLN A 61 -22.22 5.53 0.71
CA GLN A 61 -22.65 5.63 -0.68
C GLN A 61 -21.77 4.79 -1.62
N PHE A 62 -20.46 4.70 -1.36
CA PHE A 62 -19.50 4.13 -2.32
C PHE A 62 -18.93 2.77 -1.89
N ASP A 63 -19.03 2.38 -0.62
CA ASP A 63 -18.38 1.18 -0.10
C ASP A 63 -18.71 -0.09 -0.89
N SER A 64 -19.99 -0.28 -1.25
CA SER A 64 -20.45 -1.45 -2.01
C SER A 64 -19.97 -1.48 -3.47
N PHE A 65 -19.53 -0.35 -4.01
CA PHE A 65 -19.07 -0.25 -5.40
C PHE A 65 -17.56 -0.43 -5.56
N LEU A 66 -16.81 -0.36 -4.46
CA LEU A 66 -15.36 -0.30 -4.44
C LEU A 66 -14.77 -1.58 -3.86
N SER A 67 -14.05 -2.34 -4.69
CA SER A 67 -13.34 -3.54 -4.26
C SER A 67 -11.93 -3.57 -4.82
N GLN A 68 -10.96 -3.95 -3.97
CA GLN A 68 -9.57 -4.12 -4.41
C GLN A 68 -9.51 -5.19 -5.52
N GLY A 69 -8.71 -4.93 -6.55
CA GLY A 69 -8.56 -5.77 -7.74
C GLY A 69 -9.52 -5.44 -8.87
N SER A 70 -10.63 -4.76 -8.61
CA SER A 70 -11.63 -4.46 -9.64
C SER A 70 -11.27 -3.24 -10.49
N SER A 71 -11.68 -3.29 -11.77
CA SER A 71 -11.58 -2.15 -12.68
C SER A 71 -12.87 -1.33 -12.67
N LYS A 72 -12.73 0.00 -12.69
CA LYS A 72 -13.83 0.95 -12.57
C LYS A 72 -13.65 2.12 -13.53
N ILE A 73 -14.76 2.63 -14.02
CA ILE A 73 -14.84 3.97 -14.60
C ILE A 73 -15.31 4.93 -13.52
N ILE A 74 -14.51 5.96 -13.23
CA ILE A 74 -14.81 6.99 -12.24
C ILE A 74 -15.02 8.31 -12.97
N ILE A 75 -16.14 8.96 -12.68
CA ILE A 75 -16.59 10.19 -13.36
C ILE A 75 -16.89 11.27 -12.33
N ASN A 76 -16.55 12.51 -12.67
CA ASN A 76 -16.92 13.71 -11.92
C ASN A 76 -16.43 13.70 -10.46
N PHE A 77 -15.13 13.87 -10.31
CA PHE A 77 -14.43 13.89 -9.03
C PHE A 77 -13.59 15.16 -8.89
N SER A 78 -13.18 15.49 -7.66
CA SER A 78 -12.26 16.59 -7.39
C SER A 78 -10.81 16.14 -7.45
N LEU A 79 -9.91 17.05 -7.82
CA LEU A 79 -8.47 16.87 -7.71
C LEU A 79 -7.92 17.83 -6.66
N ASN A 80 -7.25 17.27 -5.67
CA ASN A 80 -6.63 18.02 -4.58
C ASN A 80 -5.12 17.82 -4.63
N PRO A 81 -4.29 18.79 -4.21
CA PRO A 81 -2.85 18.56 -4.05
C PRO A 81 -2.57 17.35 -3.15
N SER A 82 -1.61 16.52 -3.55
CA SER A 82 -1.11 15.41 -2.75
C SER A 82 -0.08 15.94 -1.76
N CYS A 83 -0.40 15.90 -0.46
CA CYS A 83 0.45 16.39 0.62
C CYS A 83 0.65 15.33 1.71
N GLY A 84 1.61 15.56 2.60
CA GLY A 84 1.89 14.70 3.76
C GLY A 84 2.94 13.64 3.50
N SER A 85 3.21 12.83 4.52
CA SER A 85 4.38 11.94 4.59
C SER A 85 4.06 10.45 4.38
N TYR A 86 2.87 10.10 3.89
CA TYR A 86 2.48 8.71 3.59
C TYR A 86 1.92 8.60 2.16
N ARG A 87 2.65 9.15 1.20
CA ARG A 87 2.22 9.23 -0.20
C ARG A 87 2.44 7.89 -0.89
N THR A 88 1.36 7.29 -1.38
CA THR A 88 1.41 6.02 -2.12
C THR A 88 1.82 6.15 -3.59
N THR A 89 1.86 7.39 -4.11
CA THR A 89 2.09 7.68 -5.53
C THR A 89 2.85 8.99 -5.69
N ILE A 90 3.69 9.09 -6.72
CA ILE A 90 4.39 10.34 -7.08
C ILE A 90 3.48 11.41 -7.70
N HIS A 91 2.27 11.03 -8.11
CA HIS A 91 1.32 11.94 -8.73
C HIS A 91 1.09 13.19 -7.85
N PRO A 92 1.15 14.41 -8.42
CA PRO A 92 1.08 15.67 -7.65
C PRO A 92 -0.31 15.92 -7.05
N TYR A 93 -1.34 15.26 -7.58
CA TYR A 93 -2.71 15.36 -7.12
C TYR A 93 -3.25 14.03 -6.62
N ARG A 94 -4.31 14.11 -5.81
CA ARG A 94 -5.13 12.98 -5.39
C ARG A 94 -6.60 13.25 -5.69
N ILE A 95 -7.33 12.18 -5.95
CA ILE A 95 -8.77 12.23 -6.22
C ILE A 95 -9.54 12.33 -4.90
N GLY A 96 -10.50 13.24 -4.84
CA GLY A 96 -11.50 13.33 -3.78
C GLY A 96 -12.89 13.06 -4.34
N PHE A 97 -13.56 12.04 -3.82
CA PHE A 97 -14.93 11.73 -4.23
C PHE A 97 -15.89 12.83 -3.78
N LEU A 98 -16.86 13.12 -4.65
CA LEU A 98 -17.96 14.05 -4.43
C LEU A 98 -19.27 13.27 -4.34
N SER A 99 -20.32 13.86 -3.78
CA SER A 99 -21.67 13.27 -3.79
C SER A 99 -22.18 13.00 -5.21
N THR A 100 -21.68 13.77 -6.18
CA THR A 100 -21.98 13.68 -7.62
C THR A 100 -21.00 12.79 -8.40
N THR A 101 -20.01 12.19 -7.75
CA THR A 101 -19.12 11.21 -8.38
C THR A 101 -19.89 9.97 -8.78
N ARG A 102 -19.62 9.47 -9.98
CA ARG A 102 -20.23 8.24 -10.50
C ARG A 102 -19.16 7.18 -10.66
N VAL A 103 -19.40 6.01 -10.08
CA VAL A 103 -18.57 4.82 -10.25
C VAL A 103 -19.35 3.83 -11.10
N ARG A 104 -18.74 3.31 -12.14
CA ARG A 104 -19.32 2.30 -13.03
C ARG A 104 -18.38 1.12 -13.17
N ASN A 105 -18.95 -0.08 -13.32
CA ASN A 105 -18.18 -1.24 -13.75
C ASN A 105 -17.75 -1.06 -15.21
N CYS A 106 -16.64 -1.69 -15.57
CA CYS A 106 -16.09 -1.73 -16.92
C CYS A 106 -15.39 -3.06 -17.15
N ASP A 107 -14.92 -3.29 -18.37
CA ASP A 107 -14.02 -4.39 -18.65
C ASP A 107 -12.76 -4.27 -17.79
N ASP A 108 -12.26 -5.43 -17.37
CA ASP A 108 -11.11 -5.48 -16.50
C ASP A 108 -9.83 -5.08 -17.22
N LEU A 109 -9.08 -4.17 -16.59
CA LEU A 109 -7.71 -3.87 -16.98
C LEU A 109 -6.82 -5.08 -16.67
N PRO A 110 -5.75 -5.31 -17.47
CA PRO A 110 -4.87 -6.47 -17.35
C PRO A 110 -4.44 -6.79 -15.91
N ASP A 111 -4.38 -8.08 -15.57
CA ASP A 111 -3.92 -8.54 -14.25
C ASP A 111 -2.44 -8.25 -13.99
N ALA A 112 -1.64 -8.13 -15.06
CA ALA A 112 -0.26 -7.67 -14.99
C ALA A 112 -0.10 -6.22 -14.47
N LEU A 113 -1.16 -5.40 -14.48
CA LEU A 113 -1.13 -4.04 -13.91
C LEU A 113 -1.23 -4.07 -12.38
N THR A 114 -0.17 -4.58 -11.76
CA THR A 114 -0.08 -4.69 -10.29
C THR A 114 0.30 -3.35 -9.64
N GLY A 115 0.98 -2.47 -10.39
CA GLY A 115 1.57 -1.23 -9.88
C GLY A 115 2.74 -1.44 -8.92
N PHE A 116 3.32 -2.64 -8.92
CA PHE A 116 4.46 -3.02 -8.11
C PHE A 116 5.74 -2.44 -8.71
N GLU A 117 6.42 -1.57 -7.97
CA GLU A 117 7.61 -0.85 -8.42
C GLU A 117 8.66 -0.88 -7.30
N PRO A 118 9.41 -1.98 -7.15
CA PRO A 118 10.39 -2.11 -6.08
C PRO A 118 11.53 -1.12 -6.26
N VAL A 119 11.94 -0.48 -5.17
CA VAL A 119 13.10 0.44 -5.17
C VAL A 119 14.41 -0.33 -5.00
N ASN A 120 15.53 0.27 -5.42
CA ASN A 120 16.84 -0.34 -5.19
C ASN A 120 17.20 -0.31 -3.71
N TYR A 121 17.91 -1.34 -3.25
CA TYR A 121 18.34 -1.43 -1.84
C TYR A 121 19.32 -0.32 -1.47
N ARG A 122 20.23 0.04 -2.38
CA ARG A 122 21.17 1.15 -2.18
C ARG A 122 20.47 2.47 -1.95
N ASP A 123 19.41 2.77 -2.69
CA ASP A 123 18.66 4.02 -2.51
C ASP A 123 18.03 4.11 -1.10
N ILE A 124 17.64 2.98 -0.53
CA ILE A 124 17.14 2.89 0.85
C ILE A 124 18.28 3.06 1.86
N ILE A 125 19.40 2.36 1.67
CA ILE A 125 20.54 2.34 2.60
C ILE A 125 21.26 3.70 2.62
N ASP A 126 21.49 4.27 1.45
CA ASP A 126 22.15 5.57 1.27
C ASP A 126 21.23 6.74 1.65
N GLY A 127 19.94 6.47 1.90
CA GLY A 127 18.96 7.47 2.32
C GLY A 127 18.63 8.51 1.24
N THR A 128 18.78 8.15 -0.04
CA THR A 128 18.54 9.06 -1.17
C THR A 128 17.05 9.18 -1.51
N LEU A 129 16.23 8.24 -1.04
CA LEU A 129 14.79 8.25 -1.27
C LEU A 129 14.09 9.32 -0.43
N ASN A 130 13.10 9.97 -1.04
CA ASN A 130 12.21 10.86 -0.30
C ASN A 130 11.30 10.04 0.62
N MET A 131 11.55 10.17 1.92
CA MET A 131 10.83 9.44 2.96
C MET A 131 9.33 9.71 3.00
N ASP A 132 8.81 10.77 2.40
CA ASP A 132 7.37 11.04 2.34
C ASP A 132 6.58 10.04 1.50
N TYR A 133 7.27 9.29 0.63
CA TYR A 133 6.66 8.27 -0.21
C TYR A 133 6.77 6.87 0.41
N LEU A 134 5.74 6.07 0.16
CA LEU A 134 5.75 4.65 0.46
C LEU A 134 6.41 3.91 -0.71
N VAL A 135 7.21 2.90 -0.39
CA VAL A 135 8.02 2.16 -1.37
C VAL A 135 7.64 0.69 -1.38
N ASP A 136 7.90 0.04 -2.50
CA ASP A 136 7.82 -1.41 -2.61
C ASP A 136 9.23 -2.01 -2.48
N VAL A 137 9.33 -3.19 -1.87
CA VAL A 137 10.59 -3.93 -1.66
C VAL A 137 10.34 -5.41 -1.92
N ILE A 138 11.29 -6.07 -2.58
CA ILE A 138 11.28 -7.53 -2.77
C ILE A 138 12.65 -8.10 -2.49
N GLY A 139 12.71 -9.28 -1.87
CA GLY A 139 13.95 -10.05 -1.74
C GLY A 139 13.75 -11.34 -0.97
N GLN A 140 14.74 -12.22 -1.07
CA GLN A 140 14.79 -13.45 -0.30
C GLN A 140 15.15 -13.15 1.16
N ILE A 141 14.41 -13.72 2.10
CA ILE A 141 14.79 -13.70 3.52
C ILE A 141 15.96 -14.67 3.72
N VAL A 142 17.10 -14.13 4.12
CA VAL A 142 18.37 -14.87 4.27
C VAL A 142 18.81 -14.96 5.73
N GLU A 143 18.51 -13.94 6.54
CA GLU A 143 18.75 -13.96 7.98
C GLU A 143 17.54 -13.45 8.75
N VAL A 144 17.34 -14.01 9.95
CA VAL A 144 16.21 -13.74 10.82
C VAL A 144 16.69 -13.78 12.26
N THR A 145 16.36 -12.76 13.05
CA THR A 145 16.55 -12.80 14.51
C THR A 145 15.37 -13.49 15.19
N PRO A 146 15.52 -14.00 16.42
CA PRO A 146 14.37 -14.34 17.25
C PRO A 146 13.44 -13.13 17.42
N ILE A 147 12.14 -13.38 17.61
CA ILE A 147 11.19 -12.32 17.97
C ILE A 147 11.60 -11.73 19.33
N GLU A 148 11.71 -10.42 19.38
CA GLU A 148 11.90 -9.64 20.60
C GLU A 148 10.56 -9.01 21.03
N VAL A 149 10.26 -9.00 22.33
CA VAL A 149 9.15 -8.20 22.88
C VAL A 149 9.74 -6.89 23.39
N VAL A 150 9.32 -5.77 22.79
CA VAL A 150 9.84 -4.44 23.11
C VAL A 150 8.69 -3.54 23.56
N SER A 151 8.91 -2.73 24.58
CA SER A 151 7.96 -1.68 24.97
C SER A 151 8.15 -0.46 24.07
N ALA A 152 7.14 -0.15 23.25
CA ALA A 152 7.11 1.03 22.39
C ALA A 152 5.87 1.87 22.74
N ASN A 153 6.08 3.14 23.12
CA ASN A 153 5.00 4.05 23.56
C ASN A 153 4.15 3.48 24.71
N GLY A 154 4.78 2.78 25.66
CA GLY A 154 4.10 2.18 26.82
C GLY A 154 3.26 0.92 26.49
N LYS A 155 3.35 0.41 25.26
CA LYS A 155 2.72 -0.85 24.86
C LYS A 155 3.78 -1.86 24.42
N GLU A 156 3.67 -3.08 24.91
CA GLU A 156 4.48 -4.19 24.41
C GLU A 156 4.15 -4.51 22.96
N THR A 157 5.18 -4.68 22.14
CA THR A 157 5.06 -5.02 20.74
C THR A 157 6.15 -6.00 20.33
N HIS A 158 5.81 -6.92 19.43
CA HIS A 158 6.78 -7.85 18.86
C HIS A 158 7.62 -7.14 17.81
N LYS A 159 8.91 -7.45 17.79
CA LYS A 159 9.89 -6.94 16.85
C LYS A 159 10.64 -8.12 16.26
N LEU A 160 10.77 -8.14 14.94
CA LEU A 160 11.54 -9.12 14.19
C LEU A 160 12.51 -8.38 13.28
N THR A 161 13.78 -8.74 13.31
CA THR A 161 14.75 -8.23 12.34
C THR A 161 15.01 -9.31 11.30
N VAL A 162 14.93 -8.93 10.03
CA VAL A 162 15.23 -9.80 8.90
C VAL A 162 16.25 -9.12 8.00
N GLU A 163 17.05 -9.92 7.32
CA GLU A 163 17.88 -9.46 6.21
C GLU A 163 17.29 -9.98 4.90
N LEU A 164 17.02 -9.07 3.97
CA LEU A 164 16.61 -9.41 2.62
C LEU A 164 17.82 -9.41 1.70
N ARG A 165 17.83 -10.37 0.77
CA ARG A 165 18.78 -10.45 -0.34
C ARG A 165 18.06 -10.26 -1.67
N ASN A 166 18.56 -9.37 -2.52
CA ASN A 166 18.08 -9.23 -3.90
C ASN A 166 18.89 -10.08 -4.90
N GLU A 167 18.52 -10.02 -6.18
CA GLU A 167 19.18 -10.75 -7.28
C GLU A 167 20.66 -10.38 -7.48
N LYS A 168 21.09 -9.22 -6.98
CA LYS A 168 22.48 -8.73 -7.04
C LYS A 168 23.29 -9.10 -5.78
N ASP A 169 22.76 -9.99 -4.93
CA ASP A 169 23.29 -10.36 -3.61
C ASP A 169 23.44 -9.18 -2.64
N GLU A 170 22.75 -8.06 -2.89
CA GLU A 170 22.73 -6.93 -1.98
C GLU A 170 21.84 -7.23 -0.79
N ARG A 171 22.28 -6.78 0.38
CA ARG A 171 21.59 -7.03 1.65
C ARG A 171 20.88 -5.79 2.16
N LEU A 172 19.62 -5.96 2.55
CA LEU A 172 18.82 -4.91 3.17
C LEU A 172 18.33 -5.38 4.54
N PRO A 173 18.86 -4.81 5.63
CA PRO A 173 18.31 -5.04 6.95
C PRO A 173 16.94 -4.36 7.06
N MET A 174 15.96 -5.10 7.54
CA MET A 174 14.59 -4.63 7.75
C MET A 174 14.11 -5.03 9.13
N VAL A 175 13.47 -4.09 9.82
CA VAL A 175 12.79 -4.33 11.10
C VAL A 175 11.28 -4.36 10.87
N LEU A 176 10.65 -5.41 11.38
CA LEU A 176 9.23 -5.70 11.31
C LEU A 176 8.61 -5.62 12.71
N TRP A 177 7.37 -5.15 12.81
CA TRP A 177 6.74 -4.85 14.10
C TRP A 177 5.32 -5.43 14.22
N GLY A 178 4.91 -5.71 15.46
CA GLY A 178 3.56 -6.17 15.81
C GLY A 178 3.20 -7.50 15.15
N ASN A 179 1.97 -7.61 14.67
CA ASN A 179 1.46 -8.83 14.03
C ASN A 179 2.27 -9.23 12.79
N PHE A 180 2.92 -8.27 12.12
CA PHE A 180 3.75 -8.59 10.97
C PHE A 180 4.99 -9.39 11.38
N ALA A 181 5.60 -9.04 12.51
CA ALA A 181 6.74 -9.78 13.05
C ALA A 181 6.36 -11.24 13.34
N THR A 182 5.16 -11.46 13.90
CA THR A 182 4.66 -12.82 14.16
C THR A 182 4.33 -13.56 12.88
N ASP A 183 3.59 -12.95 11.96
CA ASP A 183 3.17 -13.59 10.71
C ASP A 183 4.37 -14.05 9.87
N VAL A 184 5.41 -13.22 9.78
CA VAL A 184 6.66 -13.56 9.07
C VAL A 184 7.44 -14.65 9.81
N SER A 185 7.56 -14.57 11.14
CA SER A 185 8.21 -15.61 11.93
C SER A 185 7.52 -16.96 11.78
N ASP A 186 6.19 -17.01 11.81
CA ASP A 186 5.41 -18.24 11.65
C ASP A 186 5.59 -18.82 10.25
N ALA A 187 5.59 -17.97 9.21
CA ALA A 187 5.88 -18.39 7.83
C ALA A 187 7.30 -18.95 7.69
N ILE A 188 8.27 -18.40 8.42
CA ILE A 188 9.65 -18.89 8.46
C ILE A 188 9.73 -20.24 9.17
N GLN A 189 9.07 -20.41 10.32
CA GLN A 189 9.11 -21.67 11.07
C GLN A 189 8.40 -22.81 10.35
N GLY A 190 7.36 -22.50 9.57
CA GLY A 190 6.67 -23.47 8.72
C GLY A 190 7.43 -23.85 7.44
N ARG A 191 8.59 -23.24 7.18
CA ARG A 191 9.38 -23.52 5.97
C ARG A 191 10.24 -24.77 6.19
N GLY A 192 10.29 -25.63 5.18
CA GLY A 192 11.32 -26.66 5.07
C GLY A 192 12.63 -26.06 4.58
N GLU A 193 13.17 -26.60 3.50
CA GLU A 193 14.40 -26.09 2.86
C GLU A 193 14.13 -24.95 1.86
N ASN A 194 12.86 -24.57 1.66
CA ASN A 194 12.46 -23.62 0.64
C ASN A 194 12.87 -22.19 0.97
N ALA A 195 13.28 -21.46 -0.06
CA ALA A 195 13.50 -20.03 0.03
C ALA A 195 12.18 -19.30 0.31
N ILE A 196 12.22 -18.26 1.14
CA ILE A 196 11.10 -17.35 1.34
C ILE A 196 11.41 -16.04 0.64
N ILE A 197 10.60 -15.67 -0.34
CA ILE A 197 10.65 -14.34 -0.95
C ILE A 197 9.69 -13.42 -0.20
N CYS A 198 10.19 -12.35 0.39
CA CYS A 198 9.37 -11.30 0.97
C CYS A 198 9.04 -10.25 -0.09
N VAL A 199 7.75 -10.01 -0.33
CA VAL A 199 7.25 -8.88 -1.12
C VAL A 199 6.54 -7.91 -0.19
N LEU A 200 7.16 -6.76 0.07
CA LEU A 200 6.58 -5.68 0.86
C LEU A 200 6.07 -4.59 -0.08
N ARG A 201 4.77 -4.27 0.02
CA ARG A 201 4.16 -3.17 -0.74
C ARG A 201 3.75 -2.00 0.14
N PHE A 202 3.92 -0.79 -0.37
CA PHE A 202 3.59 0.46 0.34
C PHE A 202 4.24 0.57 1.73
N GLY A 203 5.51 0.16 1.85
CA GLY A 203 6.30 0.25 3.07
C GLY A 203 6.75 1.68 3.37
N LYS A 204 6.62 2.11 4.64
CA LYS A 204 7.17 3.39 5.09
C LYS A 204 8.60 3.19 5.58
N ILE A 205 9.55 3.88 4.95
CA ILE A 205 10.93 3.97 5.43
C ILE A 205 10.97 4.84 6.69
N LYS A 206 11.57 4.33 7.76
CA LYS A 206 12.00 5.11 8.92
C LYS A 206 13.40 4.70 9.31
N VAL A 207 14.29 5.67 9.51
CA VAL A 207 15.62 5.42 10.04
C VAL A 207 15.57 5.42 11.56
N TRP A 208 16.04 4.36 12.20
CA TRP A 208 16.16 4.29 13.66
C TRP A 208 17.59 3.87 14.05
N GLY A 209 18.37 4.83 14.55
CA GLY A 209 19.81 4.65 14.71
C GLY A 209 20.50 4.42 13.35
N PHE A 210 21.31 3.37 13.24
CA PHE A 210 21.98 2.94 12.00
C PHE A 210 21.17 1.92 11.18
N LYS A 211 19.91 1.62 11.55
CA LYS A 211 19.09 0.59 10.88
C LYS A 211 17.86 1.18 10.21
N THR A 212 17.59 0.73 8.99
CA THR A 212 16.36 1.05 8.27
C THR A 212 15.23 0.16 8.80
N SER A 213 14.20 0.81 9.33
CA SER A 213 12.99 0.16 9.83
C SER A 213 11.84 0.43 8.86
N PHE A 214 11.07 -0.62 8.54
CA PHE A 214 9.85 -0.46 7.77
C PHE A 214 8.65 -0.50 8.73
N PHE A 215 7.83 0.54 8.68
CA PHE A 215 6.56 0.56 9.42
C PHE A 215 5.42 0.44 8.43
N TYR A 216 4.46 -0.42 8.71
CA TYR A 216 3.17 -0.40 8.03
C TYR A 216 2.16 0.26 8.96
N ASN A 217 1.63 1.42 8.56
CA ASN A 217 0.64 2.15 9.35
C ASN A 217 -0.74 2.10 8.69
N LEU A 218 -1.19 0.92 8.31
CA LEU A 218 -2.60 0.67 8.03
C LEU A 218 -3.16 -0.13 9.19
N ARG A 219 -3.74 0.57 10.16
CA ARG A 219 -4.62 -0.05 11.16
C ARG A 219 -5.84 -0.62 10.43
N LEU A 220 -5.80 -1.91 10.09
CA LEU A 220 -7.01 -2.66 9.80
C LEU A 220 -7.62 -3.07 11.14
N TRP A 221 -8.70 -2.38 11.54
CA TRP A 221 -9.59 -2.87 12.58
C TRP A 221 -10.53 -3.91 11.94
N SER A 222 -10.56 -5.12 12.48
CA SER A 222 -11.65 -6.08 12.27
C SER A 222 -11.93 -6.78 13.59
N PRO A 223 -13.14 -6.62 14.18
CA PRO A 223 -13.57 -7.38 15.33
C PRO A 223 -14.20 -8.68 14.85
N ASN A 224 -13.59 -9.82 15.20
CA ASN A 224 -14.11 -11.18 15.11
C ASN A 224 -14.40 -11.76 13.71
N SER A 225 -13.60 -12.76 13.35
CA SER A 225 -13.99 -14.18 13.40
C SER A 225 -13.19 -14.94 12.36
N TYR A 226 -12.45 -15.95 12.83
CA TYR A 226 -12.01 -17.14 12.13
C TYR A 226 -12.56 -17.31 10.70
N ALA A 227 -11.66 -17.45 9.73
CA ALA A 227 -11.89 -17.87 8.32
C ALA A 227 -11.82 -16.82 7.19
N SER A 228 -11.14 -15.70 7.39
CA SER A 228 -10.62 -14.90 6.25
C SER A 228 -9.27 -14.29 6.61
N LYS A 229 -8.23 -15.13 6.59
CA LYS A 229 -6.84 -14.71 6.79
C LYS A 229 -6.46 -13.70 5.71
N LEU A 230 -6.50 -12.43 6.13
CA LEU A 230 -5.69 -11.31 5.67
C LEU A 230 -4.97 -11.52 4.32
N LYS A 231 -5.62 -11.11 3.23
CA LYS A 231 -4.95 -10.77 1.97
C LYS A 231 -4.24 -9.40 2.13
N LEU A 232 -3.31 -9.31 3.08
CA LEU A 232 -2.22 -8.34 2.97
C LEU A 232 -1.21 -9.00 2.04
N MET A 233 -0.87 -8.36 0.91
CA MET A 233 0.22 -8.83 0.05
C MET A 233 1.56 -8.64 0.80
N LEU A 234 1.84 -9.51 1.78
CA LEU A 234 3.04 -10.31 1.74
C LEU A 234 2.68 -11.54 0.96
N GLU A 235 3.05 -11.58 -0.30
CA GLU A 235 3.18 -12.86 -0.96
C GLU A 235 4.55 -13.38 -0.56
N CYS A 236 4.59 -14.16 0.52
CA CYS A 236 5.70 -15.11 0.72
C CYS A 236 5.54 -16.19 -0.36
N LEU A 237 6.10 -15.94 -1.54
CA LEU A 237 6.20 -16.97 -2.56
C LEU A 237 7.25 -17.98 -2.08
N LEU A 238 6.77 -19.17 -1.74
CA LEU A 238 7.60 -20.37 -1.68
C LEU A 238 7.85 -20.74 -3.15
N ILE A 239 9.06 -20.50 -3.64
CA ILE A 239 9.54 -21.01 -4.94
C ILE A 239 10.37 -22.25 -4.65
#